data_AF-A0A968FU90-F1
#
_entry.id   AF-A0A968FU90-F1
#
_cell.length_a   1.000
_cell.length_b   1.000
_cell.length_c   1.000
_cell.angle_alpha   90.00
_cell.angle_beta   90.00
_cell.angle_gamma   90.00
#
_symmetry.space_group_name_H-M   'P 1'
#
loop_
_entity.id
_entity.type
_entity.pdbx_description
1 polymer ?
#
loop_
_entity_poly.entity_id
_entity_poly.type
_entity_poly.pdbx_seq_one_letter_code
_entity_poly.pdbx_strand_id
1 'polypeptide(L)'
;MNQTIPKILHTTLWIIFRRLLKASTRFVVEGKEHLAAIGAPAIFASNHQSEMDPVLIPGALTPRSPFFPIYYVARGKGKYEDLHPLKKALYGGRFFQWLGAYPTR
;
A
#
# COMPACT_ATOMS: atom_id res chain seq x y z
N MET A 1 8.55 16.25 -3.30
CA MET A 1 7.13 15.91 -3.53
C MET A 1 6.37 16.25 -2.24
N ASN A 2 5.28 17.03 -2.29
CA ASN A 2 4.53 17.40 -1.07
C ASN A 2 3.87 16.14 -0.47
N GLN A 3 4.41 15.64 0.65
CA GLN A 3 4.00 14.36 1.26
C GLN A 3 2.63 14.41 1.96
N THR A 4 2.03 15.60 2.03
CA THR A 4 0.76 15.85 2.73
C THR A 4 -0.41 15.10 2.10
N ILE A 5 -0.50 15.07 0.76
CA ILE A 5 -1.62 14.46 0.03
C ILE A 5 -1.62 12.93 0.20
N PRO A 6 -0.51 12.20 -0.05
CA PRO A 6 -0.45 10.75 0.20
C PRO A 6 -0.75 10.39 1.65
N LYS A 7 -0.26 11.19 2.61
CA LYS A 7 -0.50 10.92 4.04
C LYS A 7 -1.97 11.01 4.41
N ILE A 8 -2.69 12.04 3.95
CA ILE A 8 -4.14 12.17 4.18
C ILE A 8 -4.88 11.02 3.50
N LEU A 9 -4.60 10.75 2.23
CA LEU A 9 -5.26 9.69 1.47
C LEU A 9 -5.06 8.32 2.10
N HIS A 10 -3.81 7.95 2.42
CA HIS A 10 -3.50 6.66 3.02
C HIS A 10 -4.11 6.54 4.42
N THR A 11 -4.13 7.63 5.20
CA THR A 11 -4.77 7.62 6.54
C THR A 11 -6.27 7.37 6.43
N THR A 12 -6.96 8.05 5.51
CA THR A 12 -8.39 7.85 5.27
C THR A 12 -8.69 6.43 4.81
N LEU A 13 -7.95 5.92 3.83
CA LEU A 13 -8.08 4.55 3.35
C LEU A 13 -7.79 3.54 4.46
N TRP A 14 -6.78 3.78 5.30
CA TRP A 14 -6.47 2.95 6.46
C TRP A 14 -7.66 2.84 7.42
N ILE A 15 -8.34 3.95 7.75
CA ILE A 15 -9.50 3.92 8.65
C ILE A 15 -10.61 3.03 8.07
N ILE A 16 -10.92 3.20 6.78
CA ILE A 16 -11.97 2.45 6.09
C ILE A 16 -11.61 0.96 6.05
N PHE A 17 -10.44 0.62 5.51
CA PHE A 17 -10.04 -0.77 5.33
C PHE A 17 -9.74 -1.47 6.64
N ARG A 18 -9.20 -0.79 7.66
CA ARG A 18 -8.96 -1.43 8.96
C ARG A 18 -10.26 -1.82 9.65
N ARG A 19 -11.31 -1.01 9.51
CA ARG A 19 -12.65 -1.36 10.01
C ARG A 19 -13.23 -2.55 9.25
N LEU A 20 -13.13 -2.54 7.92
CA LEU A 20 -13.58 -3.66 7.10
C LEU A 20 -12.81 -4.94 7.46
N LEU A 21 -11.48 -4.91 7.47
CA LEU A 21 -10.64 -6.06 7.82
C LEU A 21 -10.97 -6.60 9.21
N LYS A 22 -11.18 -5.75 10.22
CA LYS A 22 -11.60 -6.22 11.55
C LYS A 22 -13.00 -6.85 11.56
N ALA A 23 -13.92 -6.37 10.74
CA ALA A 23 -15.31 -6.82 10.71
C ALA A 23 -15.52 -8.07 9.86
N SER A 24 -14.84 -8.19 8.72
CA SER A 24 -15.08 -9.21 7.72
C SER A 24 -14.01 -10.29 7.65
N THR A 25 -12.87 -10.10 8.32
CA THR A 25 -11.75 -11.05 8.24
C THR A 25 -11.15 -11.31 9.63
N ARG A 26 -10.62 -12.51 9.85
CA ARG A 26 -9.78 -12.81 11.04
C ARG A 26 -8.37 -12.22 10.84
N PHE A 27 -8.29 -10.93 10.53
CA PHE A 27 -7.03 -10.25 10.23
C PHE A 27 -6.17 -10.14 11.49
N VAL A 28 -5.20 -11.04 11.59
CA VAL A 28 -4.24 -11.15 12.69
C VAL A 28 -2.91 -10.58 12.21
N VAL A 29 -2.25 -9.84 13.09
CA VAL A 29 -0.94 -9.26 12.80
C VAL A 29 -0.02 -9.56 13.97
N GLU A 30 1.05 -10.28 13.71
CA GLU A 30 2.04 -10.75 14.68
C GLU A 30 3.39 -10.06 14.42
N GLY A 31 4.29 -10.09 15.40
CA GLY A 31 5.66 -9.58 15.21
C GLY A 31 5.78 -8.05 15.13
N LYS A 32 4.78 -7.30 15.59
CA LYS A 32 4.78 -5.81 15.53
C LYS A 32 5.88 -5.19 16.38
N GLU A 33 6.21 -5.84 17.49
CA GLU A 33 7.26 -5.48 18.42
C GLU A 33 8.64 -5.38 17.74
N HIS A 34 8.90 -6.19 16.71
CA HIS A 34 10.14 -6.13 15.95
C HIS A 34 10.32 -4.81 15.20
N LEU A 35 9.22 -4.11 14.89
CA LEU A 35 9.27 -2.82 14.20
C LEU A 35 9.89 -1.73 15.07
N ALA A 36 9.86 -1.85 16.41
CA ALA A 36 10.45 -0.86 17.31
C ALA A 36 11.99 -0.83 17.25
N ALA A 37 12.61 -1.96 16.86
CA ALA A 37 14.06 -2.06 16.69
C ALA A 37 14.54 -1.56 15.31
N ILE A 38 13.62 -1.28 14.38
CA ILE A 38 13.93 -0.87 13.02
C ILE A 38 13.86 0.65 12.93
N GLY A 39 14.92 1.28 12.41
CA GLY A 39 14.92 2.71 12.08
C GLY A 39 14.14 2.99 10.79
N ALA A 40 13.53 4.17 10.69
CA ALA A 40 12.98 4.65 9.42
C ALA A 40 14.03 5.49 8.65
N PRO A 41 14.02 5.46 7.29
CA PRO A 41 13.12 4.70 6.42
C PRO A 41 13.51 3.22 6.31
N ALA A 42 12.52 2.36 6.05
CA ALA A 42 12.70 0.92 5.88
C ALA A 42 12.01 0.42 4.60
N ILE A 43 12.55 -0.65 4.02
CA ILE A 43 11.94 -1.37 2.89
C ILE A 43 11.23 -2.60 3.43
N PHE A 44 9.93 -2.70 3.17
CA PHE A 44 9.16 -3.90 3.45
C PHE A 44 9.20 -4.82 2.23
N ALA A 45 9.92 -5.94 2.35
CA ALA A 45 9.90 -7.00 1.35
C ALA A 45 8.78 -7.99 1.73
N SER A 46 7.74 -8.07 0.89
CA SER A 46 6.60 -8.97 1.08
C SER A 46 6.56 -10.02 -0.03
N ASN A 47 6.17 -11.25 0.32
CA ASN A 47 5.76 -12.24 -0.65
C ASN A 47 4.44 -11.77 -1.28
N HIS A 48 4.51 -11.31 -2.53
CA HIS A 48 3.30 -10.83 -3.22
C HIS A 48 2.37 -12.01 -3.49
N GLN A 49 1.20 -12.05 -2.84
CA GLN A 49 0.20 -13.12 -3.00
C GLN A 49 -1.06 -12.63 -3.70
N SER A 50 -1.39 -11.34 -3.55
CA SER A 50 -2.64 -10.80 -4.06
C SER A 50 -2.59 -9.31 -4.36
N GLU A 51 -3.54 -8.84 -5.15
CA GLU A 51 -3.73 -7.39 -5.37
C GLU A 51 -4.18 -6.63 -4.11
N MET A 52 -4.52 -7.35 -3.03
CA MET A 52 -4.90 -6.77 -1.74
C MET A 52 -3.70 -6.42 -0.86
N ASP A 53 -2.49 -6.84 -1.21
CA ASP A 53 -1.28 -6.60 -0.40
C ASP A 53 -1.05 -5.09 -0.12
N PRO A 54 -1.31 -4.16 -1.08
CA PRO A 54 -1.23 -2.72 -0.83
C PRO A 54 -2.26 -2.18 0.19
N VAL A 55 -3.26 -2.97 0.58
CA VAL A 55 -4.23 -2.66 1.64
C VAL A 55 -3.85 -3.38 2.93
N LEU A 56 -3.46 -4.64 2.84
CA LEU A 56 -3.16 -5.50 4.00
C LEU A 56 -1.90 -5.03 4.75
N ILE A 57 -0.82 -4.72 4.04
CA ILE A 57 0.45 -4.27 4.64
C ILE A 57 0.28 -2.97 5.45
N PRO A 58 -0.29 -1.88 4.92
CA PRO A 58 -0.51 -0.66 5.70
C PRO A 58 -1.61 -0.87 6.73
N GLY A 59 -2.59 -1.74 6.45
CA GLY A 59 -3.58 -2.20 7.41
C GLY A 59 -2.95 -2.88 8.63
N ALA A 60 -1.78 -3.51 8.49
CA ALA A 60 -1.03 -4.08 9.59
C ALA A 60 -0.40 -3.01 10.50
N LEU A 61 -0.02 -1.87 9.92
CA LEU A 61 0.56 -0.72 10.61
C LEU A 61 -0.50 0.21 11.22
N THR A 62 -0.05 1.27 11.89
CA THR A 62 -0.87 2.41 12.34
C THR A 62 -0.40 3.69 11.65
N PRO A 63 -1.27 4.67 11.35
CA PRO A 63 -0.87 5.92 10.70
C PRO A 63 0.11 6.78 11.52
N ARG A 64 0.29 6.46 12.81
CA ARG A 64 1.28 7.09 13.70
C ARG A 64 2.65 6.42 13.64
N SER A 65 2.76 5.28 12.97
CA SER A 65 4.03 4.58 12.80
C SER A 65 5.01 5.43 11.98
N PRO A 66 6.31 5.43 12.30
CA PRO A 66 7.33 6.09 11.48
C PRO A 66 7.46 5.48 10.07
N PHE A 67 6.90 4.29 9.84
CA PHE A 67 6.89 3.58 8.57
C PHE A 67 5.71 3.97 7.66
N PHE A 68 4.92 4.97 8.03
CA PHE A 68 3.72 5.40 7.30
C PHE A 68 3.91 6.80 6.69
N PRO A 69 3.44 7.06 5.46
CA PRO A 69 2.78 6.14 4.53
C PRO A 69 3.75 5.15 3.86
N ILE A 70 3.23 3.99 3.45
CA ILE A 70 3.97 3.00 2.64
C ILE A 70 3.86 3.38 1.16
N TYR A 71 4.98 3.25 0.44
CA TYR A 71 5.03 3.38 -1.01
C TYR A 71 5.38 2.03 -1.64
N TYR A 72 4.88 1.78 -2.84
CA TYR A 72 5.01 0.51 -3.53
C TYR A 72 5.83 0.64 -4.80
N VAL A 73 6.59 -0.40 -5.05
CA VAL A 73 7.28 -0.62 -6.30
C VAL A 73 6.32 -1.37 -7.22
N ALA A 74 5.92 -0.73 -8.31
CA ALA A 74 5.01 -1.29 -9.30
C ALA A 74 5.75 -1.69 -10.58
N ARG A 75 5.13 -2.55 -11.39
CA ARG A 75 5.62 -2.87 -12.74
C ARG A 75 5.36 -1.71 -13.70
N GLY A 76 6.20 -1.59 -14.73
CA GLY A 76 6.03 -0.61 -15.80
C GLY A 76 4.74 -0.81 -16.61
N LYS A 77 4.23 0.29 -17.17
CA LYS A 77 2.93 0.32 -17.88
C LYS A 77 2.82 -0.66 -19.04
N GLY A 78 3.94 -0.94 -19.72
CA GLY A 78 3.98 -1.85 -20.88
C GLY A 78 3.52 -3.28 -20.56
N LYS A 79 3.55 -3.71 -19.29
CA LYS A 79 3.04 -5.02 -18.86
C LYS A 79 1.52 -5.11 -18.73
N TYR A 80 0.81 -3.99 -18.90
CA TYR A 80 -0.64 -3.91 -18.78
C TYR A 80 -1.34 -3.58 -20.10
N GLU A 81 -0.61 -3.64 -21.23
CA GLU A 81 -1.14 -3.24 -22.53
C GLU A 81 -2.24 -4.15 -23.06
N ASP A 82 -2.15 -5.45 -22.75
CA ASP A 82 -3.09 -6.50 -23.15
C ASP A 82 -4.29 -6.65 -22.21
N LEU A 83 -4.36 -5.84 -21.14
CA LEU A 83 -5.48 -5.88 -20.20
C LEU A 83 -6.70 -5.13 -20.73
N HIS A 84 -7.87 -5.56 -20.26
CA HIS A 84 -9.15 -4.86 -20.50
C HIS A 84 -9.02 -3.34 -20.23
N PRO A 85 -9.62 -2.46 -21.05
CA PRO A 85 -9.40 -1.01 -21.00
C PRO A 85 -9.57 -0.38 -19.62
N LEU A 86 -10.54 -0.86 -18.83
CA LEU A 86 -10.74 -0.40 -17.45
C LEU A 86 -9.55 -0.73 -16.55
N LYS A 87 -9.03 -1.97 -16.62
CA LYS A 87 -7.86 -2.39 -15.84
C LYS A 87 -6.62 -1.61 -16.30
N LYS A 88 -6.44 -1.42 -17.60
CA LYS A 88 -5.34 -0.61 -18.15
C LYS A 88 -5.36 0.84 -17.63
N ALA A 89 -6.55 1.47 -17.56
CA ALA A 89 -6.70 2.81 -17.01
C ALA A 89 -6.42 2.87 -15.50
N LEU A 90 -6.85 1.85 -14.74
CA LEU A 90 -6.53 1.71 -13.33
C LEU A 90 -5.02 1.48 -13.12
N TYR A 91 -4.47 0.32 -13.53
CA TYR A 91 -3.09 -0.08 -13.26
C TYR A 91 -2.03 0.76 -14.01
N GLY A 92 -2.37 1.30 -15.19
CA GLY A 92 -1.47 2.12 -16.00
C GLY A 92 -1.64 3.63 -15.80
N GLY A 93 -2.52 4.09 -14.91
CA GLY A 93 -2.90 5.49 -14.76
C GLY A 93 -2.13 6.28 -13.69
N ARG A 94 -2.57 7.53 -13.46
CA ARG A 94 -2.12 8.37 -12.33
C ARG A 94 -2.73 7.91 -10.99
N PHE A 95 -3.77 7.09 -11.02
CA PHE A 95 -4.46 6.56 -9.85
C PHE A 95 -3.52 5.76 -8.93
N PHE A 96 -2.75 4.81 -9.49
CA PHE A 96 -1.77 4.03 -8.71
C PHE A 96 -0.67 4.91 -8.11
N GLN A 97 -0.25 5.96 -8.82
CA GLN A 97 0.74 6.91 -8.31
C GLN A 97 0.21 7.72 -7.13
N TRP A 98 -1.08 8.08 -7.14
CA TRP A 98 -1.72 8.73 -6.00
C TRP A 98 -1.83 7.80 -4.78
N LEU A 99 -2.00 6.50 -5.01
CA LEU A 99 -1.93 5.47 -3.97
C LEU A 99 -0.48 5.09 -3.57
N GLY A 100 0.51 5.85 -4.03
CA GLY A 100 1.92 5.67 -3.68
C GLY A 100 2.63 4.52 -4.40
N ALA A 101 2.06 3.99 -5.48
CA ALA A 101 2.69 2.96 -6.31
C ALA A 101 3.41 3.56 -7.52
N TYR A 102 4.72 3.35 -7.62
CA TYR A 102 5.58 3.94 -8.65
C TYR A 102 6.23 2.85 -9.51
N PRO A 103 6.22 3.00 -10.85
CA PRO A 103 6.78 1.99 -11.75
C PRO A 103 8.30 1.93 -11.62
N THR A 104 8.84 0.72 -11.67
CA THR A 104 10.26 0.46 -11.94
C THR A 104 10.56 0.65 -13.42
N ARG A 105 11.79 1.11 -13.70
CA ARG A 105 12.30 1.24 -15.07
C ARG A 105 12.41 -0.12 -15.74
#